data_AF-A0A377R3R4-F1
#
_entry.id   AF-A0A377R3R4-F1
#
_cell.length_a   1.000
_cell.length_b   1.000
_cell.length_c   1.000
_cell.angle_alpha   90.00
_cell.angle_beta   90.00
_cell.angle_gamma   90.00
#
_symmetry.space_group_name_H-M   'P 1'
#
loop_
_entity.id
_entity.type
_entity.pdbx_description
1 polymer ?
#
loop_
_entity_poly.entity_id
_entity_poly.type
_entity_poly.pdbx_seq_one_letter_code
_entity_poly.pdbx_strand_id
1 'polypeptide(L)'
;MSMSLTAKAMSLKVGNAIRKLVLLKLADQANDRGECRPSYASVAEAAECSSRAVINHIRWLEEYGFLRIEKRKIGHGQNLTNVYHLTLENGRSGL
;
A
#
# COMPACT_ATOMS: atom_id res chain seq x y z
N MET A 1 -7.00 -9.43 8.11
CA MET A 1 -7.01 -8.18 8.88
C MET A 1 -5.99 -8.31 9.99
N SER A 2 -4.95 -7.48 9.99
CA SER A 2 -3.88 -7.53 11.01
C SER A 2 -3.85 -6.21 11.77
N MET A 3 -4.36 -6.22 13.02
CA MET A 3 -4.39 -5.01 13.85
C MET A 3 -2.99 -4.47 14.16
N SER A 4 -1.98 -5.34 14.25
CA SER A 4 -0.60 -4.96 14.56
C SER A 4 0.05 -4.16 13.43
N LEU A 5 -0.18 -4.55 12.16
CA LEU A 5 0.34 -3.83 11.00
C LEU A 5 -0.33 -2.47 10.85
N THR A 6 -1.64 -2.35 11.09
CA THR A 6 -2.35 -1.07 11.05
C THR A 6 -1.84 -0.11 12.13
N ALA A 7 -1.67 -0.60 13.37
CA ALA A 7 -1.12 0.20 14.47
C ALA A 7 0.30 0.70 14.14
N LYS A 8 1.14 -0.18 13.58
CA LYS A 8 2.49 0.19 13.11
C LYS A 8 2.44 1.22 11.98
N ALA A 9 1.59 1.02 10.98
CA ALA A 9 1.42 1.96 9.88
C ALA A 9 0.96 3.34 10.37
N MET A 10 0.16 3.41 11.43
CA MET A 10 -0.30 4.67 12.02
C MET A 10 0.85 5.50 12.58
N SER A 11 1.81 4.88 13.27
CA SER A 11 2.94 5.58 13.92
C SER A 11 4.00 6.13 12.95
N LEU A 12 4.05 5.64 11.71
CA LEU A 12 5.04 6.07 10.71
C LEU A 12 4.82 7.53 10.28
N LYS A 13 5.86 8.23 9.81
CA LYS A 13 5.68 9.51 9.12
C LYS A 13 5.89 9.32 7.62
N VAL A 14 4.84 9.58 6.85
CA VAL A 14 4.88 9.44 5.39
C VAL A 14 4.66 10.76 4.67
N GLY A 15 4.61 11.90 5.36
CA GLY A 15 4.63 13.24 4.77
C GLY A 15 3.40 13.67 3.94
N ASN A 16 2.33 12.88 3.87
CA ASN A 16 1.09 13.24 3.19
C ASN A 16 -0.11 12.46 3.78
N ALA A 17 -1.24 13.13 3.98
CA ALA A 17 -2.44 12.54 4.61
C ALA A 17 -3.06 11.42 3.76
N ILE A 18 -3.23 11.62 2.45
CA ILE A 18 -3.77 10.58 1.56
C ILE A 18 -2.83 9.39 1.48
N ARG A 19 -1.52 9.63 1.40
CA ARG A 19 -0.51 8.55 1.45
C ARG A 19 -0.60 7.75 2.75
N LYS A 20 -0.86 8.40 3.89
CA LYS A 20 -1.09 7.75 5.17
C LYS A 20 -2.33 6.85 5.11
N LEU A 21 -3.45 7.35 4.60
CA LEU A 21 -4.69 6.57 4.44
C LEU A 21 -4.49 5.37 3.51
N VAL A 22 -3.79 5.55 2.38
CA VAL A 22 -3.41 4.45 1.47
C VAL A 22 -2.62 3.38 2.21
N LEU A 23 -1.57 3.75 2.96
CA LEU A 23 -0.76 2.78 3.71
C LEU A 23 -1.57 2.05 4.79
N LEU A 24 -2.45 2.77 5.51
CA LEU A 24 -3.34 2.19 6.51
C LEU A 24 -4.31 1.18 5.89
N LYS A 25 -4.89 1.47 4.72
CA LYS A 25 -5.78 0.54 4.02
C LYS A 25 -5.06 -0.75 3.60
N LEU A 26 -3.83 -0.63 3.10
CA LEU A 26 -3.01 -1.79 2.77
C LEU A 26 -2.68 -2.63 4.01
N ALA A 27 -2.33 -1.96 5.12
CA ALA A 27 -2.04 -2.62 6.41
C ALA A 27 -3.26 -3.34 7.01
N ASP A 28 -4.44 -2.70 6.95
CA ASP A 28 -5.70 -3.28 7.40
C ASP A 28 -6.04 -4.57 6.67
N GLN A 29 -5.80 -4.62 5.36
CA GLN A 29 -6.08 -5.78 4.52
C GLN A 29 -4.93 -6.80 4.45
N ALA A 30 -3.80 -6.52 5.10
CA ALA A 30 -2.68 -7.45 5.14
C ALA A 30 -2.98 -8.69 5.99
N ASN A 31 -2.40 -9.81 5.59
CA ASN A 31 -2.31 -11.02 6.40
C ASN A 31 -1.12 -10.92 7.38
N ASP A 32 -0.89 -11.97 8.17
CA ASP A 32 0.19 -12.00 9.17
C ASP A 32 1.60 -11.93 8.57
N ARG A 33 1.74 -12.17 7.26
CA ARG A 33 2.99 -12.02 6.51
C ARG A 33 3.18 -10.63 5.91
N GLY A 34 2.22 -9.72 6.11
CA GLY A 34 2.24 -8.38 5.53
C GLY A 34 1.81 -8.34 4.06
N GLU A 35 1.15 -9.37 3.54
CA GLU A 35 0.70 -9.43 2.15
C GLU A 35 -0.75 -9.00 2.01
N CYS A 36 -1.07 -8.15 1.03
CA CYS A 36 -2.43 -7.80 0.66
C CYS A 36 -2.59 -7.66 -0.87
N ARG A 37 -3.84 -7.72 -1.36
CA ARG A 37 -4.17 -7.69 -2.80
C ARG A 37 -5.37 -6.79 -3.17
N PRO A 38 -5.52 -5.57 -2.61
CA PRO A 38 -6.62 -4.70 -2.99
C PRO A 38 -6.43 -4.13 -4.40
N SER A 39 -7.55 -3.85 -5.07
CA SER A 39 -7.55 -3.11 -6.33
C SER A 39 -7.28 -1.62 -6.05
N TYR A 40 -6.72 -0.90 -7.02
CA TYR A 40 -6.55 0.55 -6.89
C TYR A 40 -7.87 1.26 -6.61
N ALA A 41 -8.97 0.82 -7.21
CA ALA A 41 -10.30 1.39 -6.99
C ALA A 41 -10.74 1.26 -5.51
N SER A 42 -10.59 0.08 -4.92
CA SER A 42 -10.96 -0.15 -3.51
C SER A 42 -10.11 0.66 -2.52
N VAL A 43 -8.84 0.91 -2.87
CA VAL A 43 -7.97 1.79 -2.07
C VAL A 43 -8.36 3.25 -2.26
N ALA A 44 -8.76 3.65 -3.47
CA ALA A 44 -9.16 5.02 -3.78
C ALA A 44 -10.44 5.41 -3.04
N GLU A 45 -11.43 4.50 -3.01
CA GLU A 45 -12.67 4.66 -2.25
C GLU A 45 -12.37 4.87 -0.75
N ALA A 46 -11.55 3.99 -0.16
CA ALA A 46 -11.20 4.08 1.26
C ALA A 46 -10.34 5.30 1.61
N ALA A 47 -9.51 5.78 0.69
CA ALA A 47 -8.66 6.95 0.89
C ALA A 47 -9.29 8.25 0.37
N GLU A 48 -10.55 8.20 -0.08
CA GLU A 48 -11.32 9.32 -0.62
C GLU A 48 -10.56 10.13 -1.69
N CYS A 49 -9.92 9.43 -2.63
CA CYS A 49 -9.11 10.07 -3.67
C CYS A 49 -9.22 9.35 -5.02
N SER A 50 -8.60 9.91 -6.06
CA SER A 50 -8.59 9.28 -7.38
C SER A 50 -7.68 8.04 -7.41
N SER A 51 -8.01 7.06 -8.25
CA SER A 51 -7.12 5.91 -8.51
C SER A 51 -5.74 6.35 -9.01
N ARG A 52 -5.64 7.48 -9.72
CA ARG A 52 -4.36 8.05 -10.13
C ARG A 52 -3.53 8.55 -8.95
N ALA A 53 -4.15 9.20 -7.97
CA ALA A 53 -3.48 9.58 -6.72
C ALA A 53 -2.99 8.36 -5.96
N VAL A 54 -3.81 7.31 -5.83
CA VAL A 54 -3.40 6.04 -5.22
C VAL A 54 -2.15 5.45 -5.89
N ILE A 55 -2.13 5.36 -7.23
CA ILE A 55 -0.97 4.85 -7.96
C ILE A 55 0.30 5.66 -7.63
N ASN A 56 0.20 6.99 -7.59
CA ASN A 56 1.32 7.86 -7.26
C ASN A 56 1.79 7.66 -5.81
N HIS A 57 0.85 7.55 -4.85
CA HIS A 57 1.17 7.32 -3.46
C HIS A 57 1.80 5.94 -3.21
N ILE A 58 1.30 4.89 -3.88
CA ILE A 58 1.86 3.54 -3.79
C ILE A 58 3.28 3.50 -4.37
N ARG A 59 3.53 4.17 -5.50
CA ARG A 59 4.89 4.28 -6.07
C ARG A 59 5.84 4.98 -5.11
N TRP A 60 5.40 6.06 -4.48
CA TRP A 60 6.21 6.74 -3.46
C TRP A 60 6.46 5.81 -2.27
N LEU A 61 5.46 5.08 -1.78
CA LEU A 61 5.64 4.13 -0.67
C LEU A 61 6.63 3.01 -1.04
N GLU A 62 6.62 2.54 -2.28
CA GLU A 62 7.59 1.57 -2.81
C GLU A 62 9.00 2.16 -2.86
N GLU A 63 9.15 3.34 -3.47
CA GLU A 63 10.42 4.05 -3.61
C GLU A 63 11.09 4.32 -2.25
N TYR A 64 10.29 4.64 -1.23
CA TYR A 64 10.78 4.91 0.12
C TYR A 64 10.82 3.66 1.01
N GLY A 65 10.55 2.47 0.48
CA GLY A 65 10.77 1.19 1.16
C GLY A 65 9.68 0.79 2.16
N PHE A 66 8.52 1.45 2.17
CA PHE A 66 7.40 1.07 3.04
C PHE A 66 6.64 -0.17 2.54
N LEU A 67 6.76 -0.50 1.24
CA LEU A 67 6.22 -1.71 0.64
C LEU A 67 7.04 -2.13 -0.59
N ARG A 68 6.79 -3.35 -1.09
CA ARG A 68 7.23 -3.82 -2.42
C ARG A 68 6.01 -4.25 -3.24
N ILE A 69 5.99 -3.95 -4.53
CA ILE A 69 4.94 -4.38 -5.44
C ILE A 69 5.36 -5.64 -6.19
N GLU A 70 4.58 -6.71 -6.07
CA GLU A 70 4.66 -7.87 -6.94
C GLU A 70 3.58 -7.75 -8.03
N LYS A 71 4.03 -7.45 -9.25
CA LYS A 71 3.16 -7.38 -10.42
C LYS A 71 2.80 -8.77 -10.89
N ARG A 72 1.51 -9.02 -11.06
CA ARG A 72 0.99 -10.31 -11.53
C ARG A 72 0.41 -10.18 -12.93
N LYS A 73 0.67 -11.17 -13.78
CA LYS A 73 0.10 -11.28 -15.12
C LYS A 73 -0.57 -12.63 -15.28
N ILE A 74 -1.68 -12.66 -16.02
CA ILE A 74 -2.25 -13.90 -16.56
C ILE A 74 -1.74 -14.05 -18.00
N GLY A 75 -1.81 -15.26 -18.55
CA GLY A 75 -1.58 -15.51 -19.98
C GLY A 75 -2.34 -14.51 -20.86
N HIS A 76 -1.80 -14.23 -22.05
CA HIS A 76 -2.29 -13.20 -22.99
C HIS A 76 -2.14 -11.74 -22.53
N GLY A 77 -1.28 -11.46 -21.54
CA GLY A 77 -0.84 -10.08 -21.23
C GLY A 77 -1.80 -9.27 -20.37
N GLN A 78 -2.86 -9.87 -19.83
CA GLN A 78 -3.74 -9.20 -18.88
C GLN A 78 -3.06 -9.07 -17.51
N ASN A 79 -3.14 -7.89 -16.92
CA ASN A 79 -2.62 -7.64 -15.58
C ASN A 79 -3.63 -8.10 -14.54
N LEU A 80 -3.15 -8.82 -13.52
CA LEU A 80 -3.91 -9.07 -12.30
C LEU A 80 -3.70 -7.93 -11.31
N THR A 81 -4.57 -7.86 -10.31
CA THR A 81 -4.31 -7.04 -9.12
C THR A 81 -2.95 -7.41 -8.53
N ASN A 82 -2.15 -6.38 -8.26
CA ASN A 82 -0.83 -6.54 -7.65
C ASN A 82 -0.94 -7.17 -6.26
N VAL A 83 0.13 -7.84 -5.84
CA VAL A 83 0.33 -8.17 -4.42
C VAL A 83 1.25 -7.11 -3.83
N TYR A 84 0.83 -6.52 -2.71
CA TYR A 84 1.67 -5.62 -1.94
C TYR A 84 2.26 -6.38 -0.75
N HIS A 85 3.57 -6.26 -0.59
CA HIS A 85 4.33 -6.82 0.52
C HIS A 85 4.75 -5.66 1.41
N LEU A 86 4.17 -5.55 2.61
CA LEU A 86 4.46 -4.45 3.53
C LEU A 86 5.83 -4.62 4.19
N THR A 87 6.66 -3.59 4.06
CA THR A 87 8.02 -3.54 4.62
C THR A 87 8.16 -2.33 5.54
N LEU A 88 7.18 -2.15 6.44
CA LEU A 88 6.98 -0.93 7.24
C LEU A 88 8.24 -0.46 8.02
N GLU A 89 9.13 -1.38 8.39
CA GLU A 89 10.38 -1.08 9.11
C GLU A 89 11.49 -0.53 8.24
N ASN A 90 11.45 -0.83 6.94
CA ASN A 90 12.45 -0.41 5.97
C ASN A 90 12.14 1.00 5.41
N GLY A 91 10.97 1.53 5.76
CA GLY A 91 10.48 2.82 5.31
C GLY A 91 11.38 3.97 5.77
N ARG A 92 12.01 4.65 4.81
CA ARG A 92 12.79 5.86 5.09
C ARG A 92 11.82 7.03 5.10
N SER A 93 11.65 7.67 6.27
CA SER A 93 10.89 8.91 6.34
C SER A 93 11.70 9.99 5.63
N GLY A 94 11.25 10.43 4.45
CA GLY A 94 11.85 11.56 3.73
C GLY A 94 11.46 12.89 4.35
N LEU A 95 11.73 13.06 5.65
CA LEU A 95 11.62 14.33 6.37
C LEU A 95 12.94 15.09 6.30
#